data_AF-F4CJW8-F1
#
_entry.id   AF-F4CJW8-F1
#
_cell.length_a   1.000
_cell.length_b   1.000
_cell.length_c   1.000
_cell.angle_alpha   90.00
_cell.angle_beta   90.00
_cell.angle_gamma   90.00
#
_symmetry.space_group_name_H-M   'P 1'
#
loop_
_entity.id
_entity.type
_entity.pdbx_description
1 polymer ?
#
loop_
_entity_poly.entity_id
_entity_poly.type
_entity_poly.pdbx_seq_one_letter_code
_entity_poly.pdbx_strand_id
1 'polypeptide(L)' 'MPASASAVVTGAFVVDDSGVRLGTAGEDGEVRDFAGVHIGSVDPDRADVVVDFAGIRIGHVVHGNG' A
#
# COMPACT_ATOMS: atom_id res chain seq x y z
N MET A 1 -2.17 -9.07 27.89
CA MET A 1 -2.00 -8.35 26.61
C MET A 1 -2.46 -9.24 25.47
N PRO A 2 -3.62 -8.98 24.86
CA PRO A 2 -3.78 -9.14 23.42
C PRO A 2 -3.74 -7.75 22.79
N ALA A 3 -2.93 -7.61 21.74
CA ALA A 3 -2.70 -6.37 21.03
C ALA A 3 -4.04 -5.75 20.62
N SER A 4 -4.33 -4.56 21.17
CA SER A 4 -5.33 -3.66 20.62
C SER A 4 -5.20 -3.68 19.12
N ALA A 5 -6.32 -3.95 18.46
CA ALA A 5 -6.54 -3.60 17.08
C ALA A 5 -6.07 -2.16 16.89
N SER A 6 -4.83 -2.00 16.42
CA SER A 6 -4.32 -0.74 15.92
C SER A 6 -5.06 -0.58 14.61
N ALA A 7 -6.21 0.09 14.70
CA ALA A 7 -6.91 0.61 13.56
C ALA A 7 -5.93 1.54 12.83
N VAL A 8 -5.17 0.97 11.89
CA VAL A 8 -4.52 1.71 10.82
C VAL A 8 -5.64 2.10 9.85
N VAL A 9 -6.46 3.05 10.30
CA VAL A 9 -7.28 3.88 9.43
C VAL A 9 -6.48 5.20 9.42
N THR A 10 -5.77 5.57 8.35
CA THR A 10 -6.17 5.65 6.95
C THR A 10 -4.89 5.63 6.11
N GLY A 11 -4.46 4.46 5.66
CA GLY A 11 -3.43 4.34 4.64
C GLY A 11 -4.11 3.91 3.35
N ALA A 12 -3.75 4.51 2.22
CA ALA A 12 -4.40 4.18 0.97
C ALA A 12 -4.16 2.70 0.62
N PHE A 13 -5.19 1.99 0.16
CA PHE A 13 -5.09 0.55 -0.09
C PHE A 13 -4.32 0.32 -1.37
N VAL A 14 -3.38 -0.63 -1.35
CA VAL A 14 -2.70 -1.03 -2.57
C VAL A 14 -3.39 -2.25 -3.15
N VAL A 15 -3.78 -2.16 -4.41
CA VAL A 15 -4.36 -3.27 -5.15
C VAL A 15 -3.55 -3.57 -6.41
N ASP A 16 -3.48 -4.84 -6.76
CA ASP A 16 -2.97 -5.28 -8.06
C ASP A 16 -3.94 -4.89 -9.19
N ASP A 17 -3.51 -4.99 -10.44
CA ASP A 17 -4.36 -4.81 -11.64
C ASP A 17 -5.62 -5.70 -11.61
N SER A 18 -5.53 -6.86 -10.94
CA SER A 18 -6.63 -7.80 -10.72
C SER A 18 -7.65 -7.33 -9.65
N GLY A 19 -7.42 -6.21 -8.98
CA GLY A 19 -8.24 -5.71 -7.87
C GLY A 19 -8.00 -6.44 -6.54
N VAL A 20 -6.94 -7.25 -6.45
CA VAL A 20 -6.55 -7.95 -5.22
C VAL A 20 -5.78 -7.00 -4.33
N ARG A 21 -6.20 -6.86 -3.07
CA ARG A 21 -5.47 -6.06 -2.07
C ARG A 21 -4.13 -6.72 -1.74
N LEU A 22 -3.06 -6.01 -2.05
CA LEU A 22 -1.67 -6.38 -1.75
C LEU A 22 -1.23 -5.84 -0.39
N GLY A 23 -1.81 -4.73 0.07
CA GLY A 23 -1.42 -4.12 1.33
C GLY A 23 -1.91 -2.68 1.48
N THR A 24 -1.17 -1.90 2.24
CA THR A 24 -1.48 -0.51 2.56
C THR A 24 -0.26 0.37 2.29
N ALA A 25 -0.47 1.48 1.61
CA ALA A 25 0.52 2.54 1.45
C ALA A 25 0.45 3.49 2.66
N GLY A 26 1.59 3.74 3.28
CA GLY A 26 1.76 4.76 4.32
C GLY A 26 1.95 6.17 3.72
N GLU A 27 1.90 7.18 4.59
CA GLU A 27 2.10 8.59 4.20
C GLU A 27 3.50 8.86 3.61
N ASP A 28 4.50 8.07 3.98
CA ASP A 28 5.86 8.14 3.45
C ASP A 28 5.98 7.55 2.02
N GLY A 29 4.88 7.05 1.44
CA GLY A 29 4.88 6.33 0.17
C GLY A 29 5.39 4.89 0.30
N GLU A 30 5.62 4.39 1.51
CA GLU A 30 6.01 2.99 1.73
C GLU A 30 4.80 2.06 1.67
N VAL A 31 4.90 0.97 0.92
CA VAL A 31 3.84 -0.04 0.82
C VAL A 31 4.19 -1.23 1.68
N ARG A 32 3.31 -1.52 2.65
CA ARG A 32 3.45 -2.66 3.56
C ARG A 32 2.25 -3.60 3.44
N ASP A 33 2.54 -4.89 3.40
CA ASP A 33 1.53 -5.96 3.45
C ASP A 33 0.89 -6.06 4.86
N PHE A 34 -0.19 -6.84 4.99
CA PHE A 34 -0.85 -7.15 6.25
C PHE A 34 0.07 -7.77 7.32
N ALA A 35 1.16 -8.43 6.91
CA ALA A 35 2.20 -8.91 7.81
C ALA A 35 3.15 -7.81 8.33
N GLY A 36 3.01 -6.56 7.87
CA GLY A 36 3.92 -5.45 8.16
C GLY A 36 5.23 -5.49 7.37
N VAL A 37 5.32 -6.34 6.34
CA VAL A 37 6.49 -6.47 5.47
C VAL A 37 6.43 -5.40 4.39
N HIS A 38 7.53 -4.69 4.19
CA HIS A 38 7.68 -3.75 3.08
C HIS A 38 7.79 -4.51 1.75
N ILE A 39 6.84 -4.29 0.86
CA ILE A 39 6.75 -4.98 -0.44
C ILE A 39 7.01 -4.04 -1.62
N GLY A 40 7.07 -2.73 -1.38
CA GLY A 40 7.29 -1.76 -2.45
C GLY A 40 7.05 -0.34 -1.96
N SER A 41 7.06 0.59 -2.90
CA SER A 41 6.80 2.00 -2.61
C SER A 41 5.95 2.62 -3.72
N VAL A 42 5.26 3.69 -3.36
CA VAL A 42 4.51 4.51 -4.28
C VAL A 42 5.51 5.27 -5.17
N ASP A 43 5.22 5.29 -6.47
CA ASP A 43 6.00 5.99 -7.47
C ASP A 43 5.94 7.50 -7.20
N PRO A 44 7.08 8.19 -7.06
CA PRO A 44 7.10 9.61 -6.69
C PRO A 44 6.58 10.52 -7.81
N ASP A 45 6.66 10.09 -9.09
CA ASP A 45 6.08 10.80 -10.22
C ASP A 45 4.59 10.49 -10.36
N ARG A 46 4.13 9.33 -9.88
CA ARG A 46 2.75 8.87 -9.97
C ARG A 46 2.27 8.30 -8.63
N ALA A 47 1.76 9.18 -7.77
CA ALA A 47 1.27 8.86 -6.42
C ALA A 47 0.20 7.76 -6.36
N ASP A 48 -0.44 7.43 -7.47
CA ASP A 48 -1.41 6.34 -7.57
C ASP A 48 -0.78 4.99 -7.93
N VAL A 49 0.52 4.92 -8.21
CA VAL A 49 1.18 3.73 -8.76
C VAL A 49 2.11 3.16 -7.72
N VAL A 50 2.09 1.84 -7.56
CA VAL A 50 3.01 1.13 -6.68
C VAL A 50 4.03 0.37 -7.50
N VAL A 51 5.30 0.60 -7.17
CA VAL A 51 6.46 -0.08 -7.73
C VAL A 51 7.16 -0.91 -6.65
N ASP A 52 7.66 -2.08 -7.02
CA ASP A 52 8.54 -2.89 -6.17
C ASP A 52 9.95 -2.25 -6.09
N PHE A 53 10.83 -2.79 -5.23
CA PHE A 53 12.26 -2.44 -5.17
C PHE A 53 12.99 -2.53 -6.52
N ALA A 54 12.51 -3.35 -7.45
CA ALA A 54 13.03 -3.41 -8.82
C ALA A 54 12.55 -2.26 -9.74
N GLY A 55 11.68 -1.36 -9.25
CA GLY A 55 11.05 -0.31 -10.06
C GLY A 55 9.96 -0.82 -11.00
N ILE A 56 9.53 -2.08 -10.83
CA ILE A 56 8.46 -2.69 -11.63
C ILE A 56 7.13 -2.37 -10.98
N ARG A 57 6.15 -1.93 -11.79
CA ARG A 57 4.78 -1.73 -11.33
C ARG A 57 4.16 -3.05 -10.90
N ILE A 58 3.71 -3.09 -9.65
CA ILE A 58 3.02 -4.24 -9.06
C ILE A 58 1.56 -3.91 -8.70
N GLY A 59 1.17 -2.65 -8.77
CA GLY A 59 -0.19 -2.27 -8.44
C GLY A 59 -0.40 -0.77 -8.44
N HIS A 60 -1.54 -0.38 -7.88
CA HIS A 60 -1.93 1.00 -7.73
C HIS A 60 -2.54 1.25 -6.35
N VAL A 61 -2.37 2.49 -5.90
CA VAL A 61 -2.91 3.01 -4.66
C VAL A 61 -4.35 3.43 -4.92
N VAL A 62 -5.28 2.91 -4.11
CA VAL A 62 -6.69 3.24 -4.15
C VAL A 62 -7.00 4.05 -2.90
N HIS A 63 -7.19 5.35 -3.09
CA HIS A 63 -7.77 6.21 -2.06
C HIS A 63 -9.26 5.87 -1.96
N GLY A 64 -9.72 5.51 -0.77
CA GLY A 64 -11.14 5.37 -0.48
C GLY A 64 -11.81 6.74 -0.49
N ASN A 65 -12.07 7.29 -1.67
CA ASN A 65 -12.83 8.51 -1.85
C ASN A 65 -14.31 8.12 -1.89
N GLY A 66 -15.05 8.51 -0.84
CA GLY A 66 -16.51 8.52 -0.82
C GLY A 66 -17.02 9.93 -1.06
#